data_AF-A0AA86UWX8-F1
#
_entry.id   AF-A0AA86UWX8-F1
#
_cell.length_a   1.000
_cell.length_b   1.000
_cell.length_c   1.000
_cell.angle_alpha   90.00
_cell.angle_beta   90.00
_cell.angle_gamma   90.00
#
_symmetry.space_group_name_H-M   'P 1'
#
loop_
_entity.id
_entity.type
_entity.pdbx_description
1 polymer ?
#
loop_
_entity_poly.entity_id
_entity_poly.type
_entity_poly.pdbx_seq_one_letter_code
_entity_poly.pdbx_strand_id
1 'polypeptide(L)'
;MNLSQINWFYEEPEKTSKRLFDTFSQGKPQISSKSLKTHLNNLKFNPSMQEINDILTEVMEINFGYQEINYELFRNIRISPPTKPNYKLALNVFAEYTKYNCAYIHRGFVTEDAIETALGRENNEHLIDMVTKNMTALCFNSQYKLIGIKELYCFMKQIIPNQWRQWICDQLLKGFEVQLIAEELAEKGFNEVDTIHIVQIIKEKGYQSALPDFLDKTTLNVVHCAV
;
A
#
# COMPACT_ATOMS: atom_id res chain seq x y z
N MET A 1 -9.47 6.73 5.40
CA MET A 1 -9.88 5.54 6.17
C MET A 1 -9.18 5.58 7.51
N ASN A 2 -9.92 5.48 8.61
CA ASN A 2 -9.31 5.33 9.92
C ASN A 2 -8.76 3.91 10.06
N LEU A 3 -7.43 3.76 10.23
CA LEU A 3 -6.79 2.44 10.37
C LEU A 3 -7.32 1.67 11.59
N SER A 4 -7.90 2.35 12.59
CA SER A 4 -8.51 1.70 13.76
C SER A 4 -9.79 0.92 13.41
N GLN A 5 -10.43 1.21 12.29
CA GLN A 5 -11.70 0.59 11.88
C GLN A 5 -11.49 -0.64 11.00
N ILE A 6 -10.30 -0.86 10.45
CA ILE A 6 -9.96 -1.99 9.58
C ILE A 6 -8.72 -2.68 10.18
N ASN A 7 -8.93 -3.48 11.22
CA ASN A 7 -7.86 -4.19 11.91
C ASN A 7 -7.78 -5.65 11.47
N TRP A 8 -7.20 -5.88 10.30
CA TRP A 8 -6.72 -7.17 9.83
C TRP A 8 -5.29 -7.50 10.27
N PHE A 9 -4.65 -6.59 11.01
CA PHE A 9 -3.30 -6.81 11.50
C PHE A 9 -3.32 -7.87 12.60
N TYR A 10 -2.41 -8.82 12.46
CA TYR A 10 -2.06 -9.79 13.48
C TYR A 10 -0.56 -9.99 13.44
N GLU A 11 0.00 -10.50 14.53
CA GLU A 11 1.42 -10.85 14.54
C GLU A 11 1.65 -12.09 13.66
N GLU A 12 2.17 -11.85 12.45
CA GLU A 12 2.47 -12.90 11.49
C GLU A 12 3.43 -13.94 12.09
N PRO A 13 3.32 -15.24 11.80
CA PRO A 13 4.30 -16.23 12.25
C PRO A 13 5.70 -15.98 11.68
N GLU A 14 6.72 -16.26 12.49
CA GLU A 14 8.14 -16.07 12.10
C GLU A 14 8.48 -16.79 10.78
N LYS A 15 7.97 -18.01 10.60
CA LYS A 15 8.16 -18.81 9.37
C LYS A 15 7.64 -18.10 8.12
N THR A 16 6.52 -17.38 8.21
CA THR A 16 6.00 -16.60 7.07
C THR A 16 6.92 -15.43 6.78
N SER A 17 7.27 -14.63 7.79
CA SER A 17 8.17 -13.50 7.59
C SER A 17 9.51 -13.94 7.01
N LYS A 18 10.05 -15.10 7.43
CA LYS A 18 11.27 -15.68 6.87
C LYS A 18 11.11 -16.07 5.41
N ARG A 19 10.03 -16.75 5.04
CA ARG A 19 9.72 -17.10 3.65
C ARG A 19 9.58 -15.85 2.76
N LEU A 20 8.90 -14.82 3.25
CA LEU A 20 8.79 -13.54 2.56
C LEU A 20 10.17 -12.91 2.42
N PHE A 21 10.95 -12.81 3.50
CA PHE A 21 12.31 -12.28 3.45
C PHE A 21 13.16 -12.98 2.39
N ASP A 22 13.18 -14.32 2.38
CA ASP A 22 13.96 -15.09 1.41
C ASP A 22 13.50 -14.86 -0.04
N THR A 23 12.22 -14.56 -0.23
CA THR A 23 11.66 -14.14 -1.53
C THR A 23 12.20 -12.77 -1.95
N PHE A 24 12.24 -11.80 -1.04
CA PHE A 24 12.73 -10.44 -1.35
C PHE A 24 14.27 -10.35 -1.43
N SER A 25 14.98 -11.13 -0.61
CA SER A 25 16.44 -11.19 -0.59
C SER A 25 17.00 -12.09 -1.69
N GLN A 26 16.16 -12.94 -2.29
CA GLN A 26 16.56 -13.95 -3.27
C GLN A 26 17.61 -14.92 -2.69
N GLY A 27 17.36 -15.38 -1.45
CA GLY A 27 18.24 -16.28 -0.71
C GLY A 27 19.51 -15.64 -0.12
N LYS A 28 19.62 -14.31 -0.15
CA LYS A 28 20.75 -13.56 0.42
C LYS A 28 20.50 -13.18 1.88
N PRO A 29 21.56 -12.82 2.65
CA PRO A 29 21.40 -12.38 4.04
C PRO A 29 20.72 -11.02 4.19
N GLN A 30 20.53 -10.26 3.10
CA GLN A 30 19.91 -8.94 3.10
C GLN A 30 19.12 -8.67 1.82
N ILE A 31 18.15 -7.76 1.89
CA ILE A 31 17.42 -7.25 0.73
C ILE A 31 18.23 -6.10 0.11
N SER A 32 18.63 -6.29 -1.14
CA SER A 32 19.42 -5.32 -1.92
C SER A 32 18.56 -4.70 -3.04
N SER A 33 18.99 -3.58 -3.62
CA SER A 33 18.31 -2.97 -4.77
C SER A 33 18.11 -3.97 -5.91
N LYS A 34 19.12 -4.82 -6.18
CA LYS A 34 19.03 -5.87 -7.20
C LYS A 34 17.98 -6.92 -6.86
N SER A 35 17.95 -7.42 -5.63
CA SER A 35 17.01 -8.49 -5.25
C SER A 35 15.57 -7.99 -5.17
N LEU A 36 15.36 -6.78 -4.63
CA LEU A 36 14.06 -6.12 -4.61
C LEU A 36 13.53 -5.87 -6.03
N LYS A 37 14.38 -5.34 -6.93
CA LYS A 37 14.00 -5.12 -8.33
C LYS A 37 13.61 -6.41 -9.03
N THR A 38 14.38 -7.48 -8.86
CA THR A 38 14.05 -8.80 -9.42
C THR A 38 12.68 -9.27 -8.95
N HIS A 39 12.41 -9.17 -7.64
CA HIS A 39 11.12 -9.58 -7.08
C HIS A 39 9.96 -8.74 -7.64
N LEU A 40 10.06 -7.42 -7.63
CA LEU A 40 9.01 -6.54 -8.16
C LEU A 40 8.80 -6.72 -9.68
N ASN A 41 9.85 -7.04 -10.44
CA ASN A 41 9.73 -7.39 -11.86
C ASN A 41 8.98 -8.72 -12.07
N ASN A 42 9.18 -9.71 -11.20
CA ASN A 42 8.42 -10.97 -11.24
C ASN A 42 6.93 -10.74 -11.00
N LEU A 43 6.60 -9.71 -10.21
CA LEU A 43 5.23 -9.21 -10.00
C LEU A 43 4.72 -8.28 -11.11
N LYS A 44 5.50 -8.07 -12.19
CA LYS A 44 5.19 -7.24 -13.36
C LYS A 44 5.10 -5.72 -13.10
N PHE A 45 5.66 -5.23 -12.00
CA PHE A 45 5.67 -3.80 -11.67
C PHE A 45 6.73 -3.00 -12.44
N ASN A 46 7.88 -3.60 -12.76
CA ASN A 46 8.94 -2.97 -13.57
C ASN A 46 9.42 -1.57 -13.09
N PRO A 47 9.77 -1.37 -11.80
CA PRO A 47 10.29 -0.10 -11.31
C PRO A 47 11.69 0.23 -11.87
N SER A 48 11.98 1.52 -11.98
CA SER A 48 13.31 2.07 -12.24
C SER A 48 14.27 1.80 -11.07
N MET A 49 15.58 1.98 -11.27
CA MET A 49 16.54 1.85 -10.17
C MET A 49 16.39 2.96 -9.12
N GLN A 50 15.94 4.16 -9.53
CA GLN A 50 15.71 5.26 -8.61
C GLN A 50 14.58 4.91 -7.65
N GLU A 51 13.42 4.49 -8.17
CA GLU A 51 12.27 4.11 -7.35
C GLU A 51 12.59 2.94 -6.39
N ILE A 52 13.44 2.00 -6.82
CA ILE A 52 13.93 0.93 -5.96
C ILE A 52 14.77 1.47 -4.81
N ASN A 53 15.69 2.40 -5.10
CA ASN A 53 16.52 3.00 -4.07
C ASN A 53 15.67 3.85 -3.12
N ASP A 54 14.65 4.56 -3.61
CA ASP A 54 13.74 5.34 -2.77
C ASP A 54 13.01 4.45 -1.76
N ILE A 55 12.54 3.25 -2.17
CA ILE A 55 11.92 2.27 -1.25
C ILE A 55 12.90 1.82 -0.16
N LEU A 56 14.17 1.58 -0.52
CA LEU A 56 15.18 1.15 0.44
C LEU A 56 15.58 2.29 1.38
N THR A 57 15.78 3.49 0.86
CA THR A 57 16.05 4.70 1.63
C THR A 57 14.94 4.96 2.64
N GLU A 58 13.67 4.84 2.24
CA GLU A 58 12.51 4.97 3.13
C GLU A 58 12.63 4.04 4.36
N VAL A 59 13.04 2.78 4.13
CA VAL A 59 13.23 1.80 5.22
C VAL A 59 14.36 2.23 6.16
N MET A 60 15.49 2.67 5.60
CA MET A 60 16.68 3.04 6.38
C MET A 60 16.47 4.33 7.18
N GLU A 61 15.74 5.31 6.61
CA GLU A 61 15.40 6.57 7.29
C GLU A 61 14.49 6.35 8.48
N ILE A 62 13.55 5.39 8.42
CA ILE A 62 12.68 5.10 9.57
C ILE A 62 13.42 4.30 10.65
N ASN A 63 14.37 3.45 10.25
CA ASN A 63 15.04 2.51 11.14
C ASN A 63 16.52 2.88 11.36
N PHE A 64 16.72 4.08 11.95
CA PHE A 64 18.04 4.57 12.32
C PHE A 64 18.78 3.55 13.20
N GLY A 65 19.91 3.06 12.72
CA GLY A 65 20.74 2.07 13.42
C GLY A 65 20.99 0.80 12.62
N TYR A 66 20.17 0.53 11.59
CA TYR A 66 20.48 -0.51 10.62
C TYR A 66 21.40 0.04 9.53
N GLN A 67 22.29 -0.80 9.00
CA GLN A 67 23.09 -0.50 7.80
C GLN A 67 22.54 -1.19 6.54
N GLU A 68 21.75 -2.24 6.74
CA GLU A 68 21.15 -3.06 5.69
C GLU A 68 19.80 -3.61 6.14
N ILE A 69 18.99 -4.01 5.17
CA ILE A 69 17.70 -4.66 5.42
C ILE A 69 17.92 -6.17 5.55
N ASN A 70 18.41 -6.58 6.72
CA ASN A 70 18.54 -7.99 7.10
C ASN A 70 17.21 -8.56 7.60
N TYR A 71 17.20 -9.85 7.96
CA TYR A 71 15.97 -10.53 8.41
C TYR A 71 15.37 -9.92 9.68
N GLU A 72 16.20 -9.50 10.63
CA GLU A 72 15.73 -8.90 11.88
C GLU A 72 14.96 -7.60 11.61
N LEU A 73 15.53 -6.70 10.81
CA LEU A 73 14.85 -5.48 10.39
C LEU A 73 13.55 -5.79 9.65
N PHE A 74 13.61 -6.70 8.68
CA PHE A 74 12.44 -7.09 7.90
C PHE A 74 11.33 -7.65 8.79
N ARG A 75 11.67 -8.49 9.77
CA ARG A 75 10.71 -9.04 10.74
C ARG A 75 10.08 -7.93 11.58
N ASN A 76 10.88 -7.00 12.09
CA ASN A 76 10.39 -5.85 12.86
C ASN A 76 9.37 -5.03 12.04
N ILE A 77 9.66 -4.81 10.75
CA ILE A 77 8.73 -4.15 9.82
C ILE A 77 7.43 -4.96 9.69
N ARG A 78 7.51 -6.28 9.48
CA ARG A 78 6.34 -7.15 9.29
C ARG A 78 5.39 -7.16 10.48
N ILE A 79 5.91 -7.15 11.70
CA ILE A 79 5.09 -7.18 12.93
C ILE A 79 4.75 -5.79 13.47
N SER A 80 5.12 -4.74 12.76
CA SER A 80 4.79 -3.39 13.20
C SER A 80 3.29 -3.14 13.06
N PRO A 81 2.57 -2.75 14.14
CA PRO A 81 1.13 -2.51 14.06
C PRO A 81 0.83 -1.26 13.22
N PRO A 82 -0.42 -1.08 12.73
CA PRO A 82 -0.83 0.03 11.87
C PRO A 82 -0.53 1.44 12.40
N THR A 83 -0.35 1.57 13.72
CA THR A 83 -0.02 2.83 14.40
C THR A 83 1.46 3.20 14.30
N LYS A 84 2.34 2.30 13.82
CA LYS A 84 3.79 2.53 13.73
C LYS A 84 4.22 2.90 12.30
N PRO A 85 5.26 3.75 12.14
CA PRO A 85 5.75 4.15 10.82
C PRO A 85 6.15 2.96 9.94
N ASN A 86 6.76 1.94 10.53
CA ASN A 86 7.16 0.72 9.83
C ASN A 86 6.03 0.00 9.10
N TYR A 87 4.80 0.07 9.60
CA TYR A 87 3.65 -0.53 8.92
C TYR A 87 3.41 0.11 7.54
N LYS A 88 3.67 1.42 7.42
CA LYS A 88 3.41 2.24 6.23
C LYS A 88 4.54 2.19 5.19
N LEU A 89 5.65 1.51 5.48
CA LEU A 89 6.77 1.38 4.54
C LEU A 89 6.34 0.70 3.24
N ALA A 90 6.79 1.20 2.08
CA ALA A 90 6.45 0.60 0.79
C ALA A 90 6.89 -0.88 0.74
N LEU A 91 8.05 -1.20 1.32
CA LEU A 91 8.51 -2.59 1.46
C LEU A 91 7.49 -3.48 2.19
N ASN A 92 6.85 -2.97 3.25
CA ASN A 92 5.85 -3.73 3.99
C ASN A 92 4.58 -3.95 3.17
N VAL A 93 4.15 -2.95 2.39
CA VAL A 93 3.01 -3.09 1.46
C VAL A 93 3.28 -4.20 0.44
N PHE A 94 4.48 -4.21 -0.16
CA PHE A 94 4.85 -5.25 -1.11
C PHE A 94 4.92 -6.63 -0.46
N ALA A 95 5.38 -6.72 0.79
CA ALA A 95 5.40 -7.97 1.53
C ALA A 95 3.98 -8.49 1.79
N GLU A 96 3.05 -7.62 2.21
CA GLU A 96 1.65 -7.97 2.41
C GLU A 96 1.00 -8.44 1.10
N TYR A 97 1.23 -7.73 0.00
CA TYR A 97 0.75 -8.15 -1.31
C TYR A 97 1.36 -9.50 -1.76
N THR A 98 2.66 -9.71 -1.55
CA THR A 98 3.36 -10.95 -1.91
C THR A 98 2.85 -12.16 -1.11
N LYS A 99 2.49 -11.95 0.15
CA LYS A 99 1.93 -12.99 1.02
C LYS A 99 0.68 -13.61 0.43
N TYR A 100 -0.25 -12.78 -0.01
CA TYR A 100 -1.54 -13.21 -0.53
C TYR A 100 -1.55 -13.43 -2.05
N ASN A 101 -0.56 -12.94 -2.80
CA ASN A 101 -0.42 -13.25 -4.22
C ASN A 101 0.14 -14.68 -4.45
N CYS A 102 -0.51 -15.68 -3.84
CA CYS A 102 -0.10 -17.09 -3.83
C CYS A 102 -1.05 -18.00 -4.62
N ALA A 103 -2.24 -17.50 -5.00
CA ALA A 103 -3.21 -18.25 -5.80
C ALA A 103 -2.81 -18.22 -7.28
N TYR A 104 -2.73 -19.41 -7.91
CA TYR A 104 -2.30 -19.55 -9.30
C TYR A 104 -3.30 -18.96 -10.30
N ILE A 105 -4.59 -18.93 -9.94
CA ILE A 105 -5.72 -18.63 -10.84
C ILE A 105 -5.89 -17.11 -11.03
N HIS A 106 -5.61 -16.30 -10.01
CA HIS A 106 -5.80 -14.85 -10.01
C HIS A 106 -4.50 -14.10 -9.77
N ARG A 107 -3.43 -14.47 -10.49
CA ARG A 107 -2.14 -13.77 -10.41
C ARG A 107 -2.35 -12.27 -10.62
N GLY A 108 -1.85 -11.46 -9.68
CA GLY A 108 -1.96 -10.00 -9.76
C GLY A 108 -3.04 -9.41 -8.85
N PHE A 109 -3.84 -10.23 -8.17
CA PHE A 109 -4.86 -9.78 -7.22
C PHE A 109 -4.84 -10.64 -5.96
N VAL A 110 -5.20 -10.02 -4.84
CA VAL A 110 -5.54 -10.72 -3.62
C VAL A 110 -7.04 -11.02 -3.64
N THR A 111 -7.38 -12.30 -3.57
CA THR A 111 -8.75 -12.83 -3.56
C THR A 111 -9.05 -13.51 -2.22
N GLU A 112 -10.33 -13.77 -1.93
CA GLU A 112 -10.76 -14.49 -0.72
C GLU A 112 -10.03 -15.85 -0.59
N ASP A 113 -10.00 -16.65 -1.67
CA ASP A 113 -9.27 -17.94 -1.71
C ASP A 113 -7.77 -17.81 -1.39
N ALA A 114 -7.16 -16.70 -1.83
CA ALA A 114 -5.73 -16.47 -1.63
C ALA A 114 -5.43 -16.07 -0.17
N ILE A 115 -6.37 -15.40 0.50
CA ILE A 115 -6.35 -15.10 1.93
C ILE A 115 -6.48 -16.40 2.72
N GLU A 116 -7.49 -17.21 2.43
CA GLU A 116 -7.71 -18.52 3.06
C GLU A 116 -6.46 -19.41 2.92
N THR A 117 -5.91 -19.52 1.70
CA THR A 117 -4.70 -20.32 1.45
C THR A 117 -3.49 -19.81 2.24
N ALA A 118 -3.30 -18.50 2.31
CA ALA A 118 -2.17 -17.92 3.04
C ALA A 118 -2.30 -18.15 4.55
N LEU A 119 -3.49 -17.93 5.13
CA LEU A 119 -3.74 -18.08 6.56
C LEU A 119 -3.80 -19.54 7.01
N GLY A 120 -4.31 -20.45 6.17
CA GLY A 120 -4.27 -21.88 6.44
C GLY A 120 -2.83 -22.42 6.50
N ARG A 121 -1.92 -21.90 5.67
CA ARG A 121 -0.48 -22.24 5.76
C ARG A 121 0.20 -21.75 7.04
N GLU A 122 -0.43 -20.78 7.70
CA GLU A 122 0.04 -20.18 8.95
C GLU A 122 -0.58 -20.81 10.20
N ASN A 123 -1.56 -21.72 10.04
CA ASN A 123 -2.44 -22.20 11.11
C ASN A 123 -3.19 -21.05 11.81
N ASN A 124 -3.63 -20.07 11.02
CA ASN A 124 -4.38 -18.89 11.47
C ASN A 124 -5.81 -18.90 10.88
N GLU A 125 -6.43 -20.07 10.79
CA GLU A 125 -7.76 -20.23 10.16
C GLU A 125 -8.84 -19.39 10.85
N HIS A 126 -8.71 -19.22 12.17
CA HIS A 126 -9.60 -18.38 12.99
C HIS A 126 -9.60 -16.89 12.59
N LEU A 127 -8.60 -16.44 11.81
CA LEU A 127 -8.51 -15.06 11.34
C LEU A 127 -9.09 -14.86 9.93
N ILE A 128 -9.42 -15.94 9.20
CA ILE A 128 -9.81 -15.86 7.78
C ILE A 128 -10.99 -14.93 7.56
N ASP A 129 -12.07 -15.09 8.32
CA ASP A 129 -13.28 -14.28 8.17
C ASP A 129 -13.00 -12.79 8.40
N MET A 130 -12.27 -12.49 9.48
CA MET A 130 -11.92 -11.12 9.85
C MET A 130 -11.02 -10.47 8.79
N VAL A 131 -9.95 -11.16 8.39
CA VAL A 131 -8.99 -10.66 7.40
C VAL A 131 -9.68 -10.47 6.05
N THR A 132 -10.46 -11.45 5.59
CA THR A 132 -11.19 -11.40 4.32
C THR A 132 -12.18 -10.24 4.28
N LYS A 133 -13.00 -10.07 5.32
CA LYS A 133 -13.96 -8.96 5.42
C LYS A 133 -13.25 -7.60 5.36
N ASN A 134 -12.14 -7.45 6.08
CA ASN A 134 -11.40 -6.20 6.15
C ASN A 134 -10.65 -5.88 4.85
N MET A 135 -10.03 -6.89 4.23
CA MET A 135 -9.37 -6.78 2.93
C MET A 135 -10.34 -6.41 1.81
N THR A 136 -11.47 -7.11 1.72
CA THR A 136 -12.44 -6.87 0.65
C THR A 136 -13.12 -5.51 0.75
N ALA A 137 -13.19 -4.92 1.95
CA ALA A 137 -13.61 -3.54 2.14
C ALA A 137 -12.67 -2.50 1.49
N LEU A 138 -11.43 -2.88 1.14
CA LEU A 138 -10.46 -2.01 0.47
C LEU A 138 -10.68 -1.93 -1.05
N CYS A 139 -11.48 -2.82 -1.63
CA CYS A 139 -11.66 -2.91 -3.08
C CYS A 139 -12.27 -1.61 -3.61
N PHE A 140 -11.60 -0.96 -4.57
CA PHE A 140 -12.20 0.15 -5.30
C PHE A 140 -13.39 -0.30 -6.16
N ASN A 141 -13.43 -1.58 -6.55
CA ASN A 141 -14.55 -2.19 -7.24
C ASN A 141 -15.17 -3.34 -6.42
N SER A 142 -16.29 -3.03 -5.77
CA SER A 142 -17.03 -3.97 -4.92
C SER A 142 -17.66 -5.14 -5.67
N GLN A 143 -17.82 -5.05 -6.99
CA GLN A 143 -18.42 -6.11 -7.80
C GLN A 143 -17.53 -7.35 -7.89
N TYR A 144 -16.22 -7.14 -8.07
CA TYR A 144 -15.27 -8.24 -8.31
C TYR A 144 -14.52 -8.67 -7.05
N LYS A 145 -14.55 -7.85 -5.97
CA LYS A 145 -13.81 -8.11 -4.72
C LYS A 145 -12.33 -8.46 -4.93
N LEU A 146 -11.72 -7.85 -5.95
CA LEU A 146 -10.31 -8.04 -6.28
C LEU A 146 -9.51 -6.89 -5.71
N ILE A 147 -8.48 -7.23 -4.92
CA ILE A 147 -7.62 -6.24 -4.29
C ILE A 147 -6.29 -6.23 -5.03
N GLY A 148 -6.02 -5.14 -5.73
CA GLY A 148 -4.72 -4.91 -6.35
C GLY A 148 -3.71 -4.33 -5.36
N ILE A 149 -2.48 -4.17 -5.84
CA ILE A 149 -1.44 -3.48 -5.09
C ILE A 149 -1.81 -2.01 -4.83
N LYS A 150 -2.58 -1.37 -5.71
CA LYS A 150 -2.95 0.05 -5.58
C LYS A 150 -3.83 0.29 -4.36
N GLU A 151 -4.83 -0.56 -4.17
CA GLU A 151 -5.73 -0.54 -3.02
C GLU A 151 -4.94 -0.70 -1.72
N LEU A 152 -4.07 -1.72 -1.68
CA LEU A 152 -3.21 -1.97 -0.51
C LEU A 152 -2.26 -0.81 -0.23
N TYR A 153 -1.64 -0.25 -1.27
CA TYR A 153 -0.69 0.85 -1.14
C TYR A 153 -1.37 2.12 -0.63
N CYS A 154 -2.51 2.50 -1.21
CA CYS A 154 -3.31 3.62 -0.73
C CYS A 154 -3.77 3.41 0.71
N PHE A 155 -4.24 2.21 1.05
CA PHE A 155 -4.74 1.93 2.38
C PHE A 155 -3.64 1.94 3.44
N MET A 156 -2.59 1.14 3.27
CA MET A 156 -1.53 1.00 4.27
C MET A 156 -0.73 2.29 4.46
N LYS A 157 -0.53 3.08 3.40
CA LYS A 157 0.12 4.39 3.49
C LYS A 157 -0.85 5.53 3.86
N GLN A 158 -2.14 5.26 3.98
CA GLN A 158 -3.20 6.25 4.22
C GLN A 158 -3.23 7.37 3.17
N ILE A 159 -3.07 7.01 1.91
CA ILE A 159 -3.02 7.92 0.78
C ILE A 159 -4.38 7.98 0.07
N ILE A 160 -4.84 9.20 -0.24
CA ILE A 160 -6.01 9.42 -1.10
C ILE A 160 -5.68 8.96 -2.53
N PRO A 161 -6.45 8.00 -3.11
CA PRO A 161 -6.19 7.47 -4.45
C PRO A 161 -6.28 8.54 -5.55
N ASN A 162 -5.57 8.31 -6.66
CA ASN A 162 -5.48 9.27 -7.76
C ASN A 162 -6.83 9.64 -8.40
N GLN A 163 -7.80 8.73 -8.43
CA GLN A 163 -9.17 9.00 -8.92
C GLN A 163 -9.86 10.08 -8.08
N TRP A 164 -9.73 10.00 -6.75
CA TRP A 164 -10.27 11.02 -5.84
C TRP A 164 -9.46 12.32 -5.91
N ARG A 165 -8.15 12.26 -6.15
CA ARG A 165 -7.34 13.46 -6.39
C ARG A 165 -7.74 14.20 -7.66
N GLN A 166 -8.04 13.46 -8.74
CA GLN A 166 -8.58 14.07 -9.95
C GLN A 166 -9.94 14.73 -9.68
N TRP A 167 -10.82 14.03 -8.94
CA TRP A 167 -12.09 14.62 -8.53
C TRP A 167 -11.91 15.89 -7.68
N ILE A 168 -10.94 15.92 -6.76
CA ILE A 168 -10.59 17.14 -5.99
C ILE A 168 -10.22 18.28 -6.94
N CYS A 169 -9.36 18.04 -7.94
CA CYS A 169 -9.02 19.04 -8.95
C CYS A 169 -10.27 19.57 -9.67
N ASP A 170 -11.16 18.66 -10.10
CA ASP A 170 -12.39 19.02 -10.81
C ASP A 170 -13.33 19.87 -9.92
N GLN A 171 -13.40 19.61 -8.61
CA GLN A 171 -14.22 20.42 -7.69
C GLN A 171 -13.59 21.79 -7.42
N LEU A 172 -12.27 21.86 -7.23
CA LEU A 172 -11.57 23.13 -7.06
C LEU A 172 -11.76 24.05 -8.29
N LEU A 173 -11.73 23.48 -9.51
CA LEU A 173 -11.97 24.21 -10.75
C LEU A 173 -13.41 24.72 -10.89
N LYS A 174 -14.39 24.03 -10.28
CA LYS A 174 -15.78 24.51 -10.19
C LYS A 174 -15.98 25.58 -9.13
N GLY A 175 -14.95 25.92 -8.36
CA GLY A 175 -14.99 26.96 -7.33
C GLY A 175 -15.46 26.46 -5.95
N PHE A 176 -15.48 25.16 -5.69
CA PHE A 176 -15.81 24.65 -4.36
C PHE A 176 -14.70 24.96 -3.35
N GLU A 177 -15.10 25.28 -2.12
CA GLU A 177 -14.17 25.54 -1.03
C GLU A 177 -13.51 24.27 -0.52
N VAL A 178 -12.28 24.40 -0.01
CA VAL A 178 -11.47 23.29 0.53
C VAL A 178 -12.23 22.51 1.61
N GLN A 179 -12.95 23.22 2.47
CA GLN A 179 -13.69 22.63 3.58
C GLN A 179 -14.83 21.72 3.09
N LEU A 180 -15.60 22.17 2.10
CA LEU A 180 -16.71 21.39 1.52
C LEU A 180 -16.21 20.12 0.84
N ILE A 181 -15.11 20.22 0.09
CA ILE A 181 -14.47 19.07 -0.56
C ILE A 181 -13.98 18.06 0.49
N ALA A 182 -13.42 18.55 1.61
CA ALA A 182 -12.93 17.70 2.68
C ALA A 182 -14.06 17.00 3.45
N GLU A 183 -15.17 17.68 3.71
CA GLU A 183 -16.37 17.11 4.32
C GLU A 183 -16.94 15.96 3.48
N GLU A 184 -17.09 16.15 2.17
CA GLU A 184 -17.60 15.10 1.28
C GLU A 184 -16.68 13.87 1.25
N LEU A 185 -15.37 14.07 1.25
CA LEU A 185 -14.39 12.98 1.31
C LEU A 185 -14.39 12.30 2.69
N ALA A 186 -14.61 13.04 3.78
CA ALA A 186 -14.79 12.46 5.11
C ALA A 186 -16.03 11.56 5.18
N GLU A 187 -17.14 11.94 4.52
CA GLU A 187 -18.33 11.08 4.37
C GLU A 187 -18.03 9.78 3.59
N LYS A 188 -17.05 9.81 2.67
CA LYS A 188 -16.53 8.60 1.99
C LYS A 188 -15.52 7.82 2.84
N GLY A 189 -15.30 8.23 4.09
CA GLY A 189 -14.44 7.56 5.05
C GLY A 189 -12.97 7.95 4.96
N PHE A 190 -12.60 9.03 4.25
CA PHE A 190 -11.24 9.58 4.33
C PHE A 190 -11.02 10.29 5.68
N ASN A 191 -9.76 10.38 6.12
CA ASN A 191 -9.46 11.12 7.34
C ASN A 191 -9.59 12.61 7.02
N GLU A 192 -10.42 13.33 7.78
CA GLU A 192 -10.74 14.74 7.51
C GLU A 192 -9.50 15.64 7.53
N VAL A 193 -8.64 15.50 8.54
CA VAL A 193 -7.41 16.31 8.69
C VAL A 193 -6.45 16.07 7.52
N ASP A 194 -6.20 14.81 7.18
CA ASP A 194 -5.36 14.44 6.04
C ASP A 194 -5.96 14.95 4.72
N THR A 195 -7.29 14.94 4.62
CA THR A 195 -8.00 15.39 3.43
C THR A 195 -7.87 16.90 3.23
N ILE A 196 -8.12 17.70 4.28
CA ILE A 196 -7.94 19.16 4.24
C ILE A 196 -6.52 19.49 3.75
N HIS A 197 -5.52 18.82 4.32
CA HIS A 197 -4.13 19.02 3.95
C HIS A 197 -3.87 18.68 2.46
N ILE A 198 -4.37 17.54 1.97
CA ILE A 198 -4.20 17.14 0.57
C ILE A 198 -4.94 18.07 -0.40
N VAL A 199 -6.17 18.47 -0.09
CA VAL A 199 -6.93 19.40 -0.93
C VAL A 199 -6.21 20.75 -1.02
N GLN A 200 -5.63 21.24 0.08
CA GLN A 200 -4.83 22.46 0.09
C GLN A 200 -3.56 22.32 -0.79
N ILE A 201 -2.83 21.20 -0.68
CA ILE A 201 -1.68 20.93 -1.54
C ILE A 201 -2.07 20.93 -3.02
N ILE A 202 -3.18 20.27 -3.37
CA ILE A 202 -3.66 20.19 -4.75
C ILE A 202 -4.09 21.58 -5.26
N LYS A 203 -4.72 22.39 -4.40
CA LYS A 203 -5.09 23.77 -4.74
C LYS A 203 -3.86 24.63 -5.04
N GLU A 204 -2.78 24.49 -4.27
CA GLU A 204 -1.57 25.29 -4.42
C GLU A 204 -0.65 24.81 -5.54
N LYS A 205 -0.53 23.50 -5.74
CA LYS A 205 0.47 22.87 -6.61
C LYS A 205 -0.11 22.17 -7.83
N GLY A 206 -1.44 22.13 -7.95
CA GLY A 206 -2.15 21.35 -8.96
C GLY A 206 -2.14 19.85 -8.68
N TYR A 207 -2.60 19.08 -9.67
CA TYR A 207 -2.64 17.62 -9.59
C TYR A 207 -1.24 17.01 -9.37
N GLN A 208 -1.12 16.13 -8.36
CA GLN A 208 0.07 15.34 -8.10
C GLN A 208 -0.33 13.88 -7.84
N SER A 209 0.28 12.95 -8.58
CA SER A 209 0.07 11.52 -8.36
C SER A 209 0.49 11.15 -6.94
N ALA A 210 -0.38 10.41 -6.26
CA ALA A 210 -0.15 9.83 -4.95
C ALA A 210 0.66 8.53 -5.01
N LEU A 211 0.72 7.91 -6.19
CA LEU A 211 1.29 6.60 -6.41
C LEU A 211 2.57 6.72 -7.25
N PRO A 212 3.60 5.91 -6.96
CA PRO A 212 4.77 5.77 -7.83
C PRO A 212 4.36 5.41 -9.26
N ASP A 213 5.09 5.93 -10.24
CA ASP A 213 4.77 5.77 -11.67
C ASP A 213 4.69 4.30 -12.08
N PHE A 214 5.55 3.45 -11.50
CA PHE A 214 5.53 2.01 -11.77
C PHE A 214 4.29 1.28 -11.23
N LEU A 215 3.58 1.84 -10.25
CA LEU A 215 2.33 1.29 -9.73
C LEU A 215 1.12 1.84 -10.48
N ASP A 216 1.16 3.11 -10.89
CA ASP A 216 0.04 3.77 -11.55
C ASP A 216 0.47 4.60 -12.75
N LYS A 217 0.61 3.93 -13.90
CA LYS A 217 0.87 4.58 -15.21
C LYS A 217 -0.37 5.20 -15.84
N THR A 218 -1.49 5.30 -15.11
CA THR A 218 -2.73 5.83 -15.70
C THR A 218 -2.44 7.25 -16.19
N THR A 219 -2.49 7.45 -17.51
CA THR A 219 -2.61 8.78 -18.12
C THR A 219 -3.96 9.32 -17.70
N LEU A 220 -4.00 9.90 -16.50
CA LEU A 220 -5.14 10.67 -16.05
C LEU A 220 -5.23 11.90 -16.96
N ASN A 221 -6.44 12.39 -17.18
CA ASN A 221 -6.64 13.70 -17.78
C ASN A 221 -6.13 14.72 -16.76
N VAL A 222 -4.81 14.98 -16.74
CA VAL A 222 -4.18 15.88 -15.79
C VAL A 222 -4.76 17.26 -16.03
N VAL A 223 -5.73 17.64 -15.21
CA VAL A 223 -6.23 19.01 -15.20
C VAL A 223 -5.37 19.77 -14.21
N HIS A 224 -4.50 20.61 -14.74
CA HIS A 224 -3.76 21.55 -13.91
C HIS A 224 -4.77 22.55 -13.34
N CYS A 225 -4.92 22.57 -12.02
CA CYS A 225 -5.52 23.71 -11.33
C CYS A 225 -4.56 24.89 -11.55
N ALA A 226 -4.81 25.68 -12.60
CA ALA A 226 -4.13 26.95 -12.78
C ALA A 226 -4.73 27.94 -11.76
N VAL A 227 -3.85 28.57 -10.98
CA VAL A 227 -4.11 29.87 -10.38
C VAL A 227 -3.72 30.93 -11.40
#